data_AF-A0A522URF4-F1
#
_entry.id   AF-A0A522URF4-F1
#
_cell.length_a   1.000
_cell.length_b   1.000
_cell.length_c   1.000
_cell.angle_alpha   90.00
_cell.angle_beta   90.00
_cell.angle_gamma   90.00
#
_symmetry.space_group_name_H-M   'P 1'
#
loop_
_entity.id
_entity.type
_entity.pdbx_description
1 polymer ?
#
loop_
_entity_poly.entity_id
_entity_poly.type
_entity_poly.pdbx_seq_one_letter_code
_entity_poly.pdbx_strand_id
1 'polypeptide(L)'
;PGNIVIGSGVSRTAISQEDNILPFWASDGSLISYRVAEVLPSESELVSSDLILLSEADFRRLFNIQPGSFTDIAVSVKNVKEIPVIAEKIKKQIPDSRPITRDEILRTYNAVFSWRGGMMLMIFSGAVTAFFIFAWDKASGLSAEEKKEIGILKATGWETSDVLLMKFWEGVLISMSSFLAGLLLAYVHVFFTSAALFAPVLKGWSVLYPEFRLVPFINSYQVATLFSLTVIPYTVATLIPSWRAATVDPDAVMRG
;
A
#
# COMPACT_ATOMS: atom_id res chain seq x y z
N PRO A 1 -7.25 -4.66 39.79
CA PRO A 1 -6.84 -6.07 39.99
C PRO A 1 -7.96 -7.02 39.60
N GLY A 2 -7.67 -8.12 38.91
CA GLY A 2 -8.68 -9.11 38.48
C GLY A 2 -9.49 -8.72 37.22
N ASN A 3 -9.24 -7.55 36.65
CA ASN A 3 -9.91 -7.03 35.47
C ASN A 3 -8.88 -6.77 34.36
N ILE A 4 -9.26 -7.03 33.11
CA ILE A 4 -8.48 -6.76 31.91
C ILE A 4 -9.27 -5.94 30.91
N VAL A 5 -8.55 -5.16 30.10
CA VAL A 5 -9.10 -4.48 28.92
C VAL A 5 -8.48 -5.13 27.70
N ILE A 6 -9.28 -5.57 26.74
CA ILE A 6 -8.80 -6.35 25.59
C ILE A 6 -8.99 -5.62 24.27
N GLY A 7 -8.09 -5.88 23.32
CA GLY A 7 -8.25 -5.49 21.93
C GLY A 7 -9.41 -6.22 21.25
N SER A 8 -10.00 -5.59 20.24
CA SER A 8 -11.09 -6.19 19.45
C SER A 8 -10.67 -7.46 18.70
N GLY A 9 -9.41 -7.58 18.28
CA GLY A 9 -8.87 -8.82 17.73
C GLY A 9 -8.88 -9.97 18.75
N VAL A 10 -8.43 -9.71 19.98
CA VAL A 10 -8.48 -10.69 21.08
C VAL A 10 -9.93 -11.06 21.40
N SER A 11 -10.82 -10.08 21.48
CA SER A 11 -12.26 -10.29 21.71
C SER A 11 -12.87 -11.23 20.66
N ARG A 12 -12.59 -11.02 19.37
CA ARG A 12 -13.11 -11.87 18.29
C ARG A 12 -12.53 -13.29 18.32
N THR A 13 -11.22 -13.43 18.47
CA THR A 13 -10.57 -14.75 18.43
C THR A 13 -10.88 -15.59 19.65
N ALA A 14 -10.95 -14.97 20.84
CA ALA A 14 -11.29 -15.65 22.09
C ALA A 14 -12.81 -15.73 22.34
N ILE A 15 -13.65 -15.26 21.40
CA ILE A 15 -15.12 -15.18 21.53
C ILE A 15 -15.51 -14.56 22.89
N SER A 16 -14.85 -13.46 23.24
CA SER A 16 -14.95 -12.85 24.56
C SER A 16 -15.43 -11.42 24.48
N GLN A 17 -16.49 -11.11 25.23
CA GLN A 17 -17.08 -9.78 25.31
C GLN A 17 -16.87 -9.19 26.71
N GLU A 18 -17.32 -7.96 26.92
CA GLU A 18 -17.39 -7.37 28.26
C GLU A 18 -18.10 -8.34 29.22
N ASP A 19 -17.64 -8.34 30.48
CA ASP A 19 -18.05 -9.24 31.55
C ASP A 19 -17.72 -10.74 31.38
N ASN A 20 -17.14 -11.17 30.25
CA ASN A 20 -16.62 -12.53 30.16
C ASN A 20 -15.38 -12.74 31.03
N ILE A 21 -15.14 -14.01 31.38
CA ILE A 21 -13.99 -14.43 32.16
C ILE A 21 -13.01 -15.16 31.23
N LEU A 22 -11.79 -14.62 31.12
CA LEU A 22 -10.72 -15.20 30.32
C LEU A 22 -9.69 -15.88 31.22
N PRO A 23 -9.42 -17.19 31.03
CA PRO A 23 -8.38 -17.90 31.75
C PRO A 23 -7.01 -17.71 31.10
N PHE A 24 -5.99 -17.53 31.93
CA PHE A 24 -4.58 -17.43 31.52
C PHE A 24 -3.73 -18.36 32.37
N TRP A 25 -2.76 -19.00 31.73
CA TRP A 25 -1.73 -19.75 32.44
C TRP A 25 -0.66 -18.79 32.95
N ALA A 26 -0.49 -18.73 34.26
CA ALA A 26 0.62 -18.02 34.88
C ALA A 26 1.92 -18.80 34.71
N SER A 27 3.06 -18.11 34.85
CA SER A 27 4.39 -18.71 34.70
C SER A 27 4.70 -19.81 35.73
N ASP A 28 3.97 -19.85 36.85
CA ASP A 28 4.04 -20.90 37.86
C ASP A 28 3.16 -22.13 37.52
N GLY A 29 2.48 -22.11 36.38
CA GLY A 29 1.55 -23.15 35.94
C GLY A 29 0.16 -23.06 36.58
N SER A 30 -0.11 -22.06 37.42
CA SER A 30 -1.45 -21.82 37.96
C SER A 30 -2.37 -21.18 36.91
N LEU A 31 -3.67 -21.49 36.99
CA LEU A 31 -4.67 -20.87 36.12
C LEU A 31 -5.23 -19.64 36.83
N ILE A 32 -5.07 -18.46 36.21
CA ILE A 32 -5.61 -17.20 36.70
C ILE A 32 -6.68 -16.72 35.72
N SER A 33 -7.85 -16.39 36.25
CA SER A 33 -8.97 -15.89 35.46
C SER A 33 -9.16 -14.40 35.68
N TYR A 34 -9.29 -13.65 34.59
CA TYR A 34 -9.58 -12.22 34.61
C TYR A 34 -10.94 -11.92 33.98
N ARG A 35 -11.65 -10.95 34.53
CA ARG A 35 -12.87 -10.41 33.92
C ARG A 35 -12.52 -9.37 32.87
N VAL A 36 -13.14 -9.44 31.71
CA VAL A 36 -13.05 -8.41 30.68
C VAL A 36 -13.89 -7.21 31.14
N ALA A 37 -13.23 -6.13 31.53
CA ALA A 37 -13.90 -4.89 31.96
C ALA A 37 -14.33 -4.03 30.77
N GLU A 38 -13.55 -4.03 29.70
CA GLU A 38 -13.79 -3.21 28.51
C GLU A 38 -13.14 -3.87 27.29
N VAL A 39 -13.75 -3.68 26.12
CA VAL A 39 -13.12 -3.97 24.82
C VAL A 39 -12.71 -2.64 24.17
N LEU A 40 -11.44 -2.52 23.78
CA LEU A 40 -10.91 -1.29 23.17
C LEU A 40 -11.69 -0.94 21.90
N PRO A 41 -11.89 0.37 21.63
CA PRO A 41 -12.68 0.82 20.49
C PRO A 41 -12.13 0.33 19.14
N SER A 42 -13.03 0.05 18.19
CA SER A 42 -12.65 -0.39 16.84
C SER A 42 -11.83 0.66 16.08
N GLU A 43 -11.92 1.95 16.45
CA GLU A 43 -11.14 3.03 15.84
C GLU A 43 -9.63 2.92 16.14
N SER A 44 -9.25 2.34 17.29
CA SER A 44 -7.84 2.14 17.67
C SER A 44 -7.28 0.80 17.23
N GLU A 45 -8.09 -0.02 16.55
CA GLU A 45 -7.79 -1.42 16.27
C GLU A 45 -6.49 -1.62 15.48
N LEU A 46 -6.09 -0.63 14.66
CA LEU A 46 -4.80 -0.61 13.95
C LEU A 46 -3.58 -0.86 14.85
N VAL A 47 -3.65 -0.43 16.11
CA VAL A 47 -2.56 -0.51 17.09
C VAL A 47 -2.95 -1.26 18.36
N SER A 48 -4.22 -1.59 18.52
CA SER A 48 -4.75 -2.19 19.74
C SER A 48 -5.42 -3.54 19.57
N SER A 49 -5.51 -4.07 18.34
CA SER A 49 -6.24 -5.32 18.03
C SER A 49 -5.79 -6.51 18.88
N ASP A 50 -4.50 -6.65 19.14
CA ASP A 50 -3.86 -7.76 19.85
C ASP A 50 -3.48 -7.44 21.31
N LEU A 51 -3.88 -6.28 21.83
CA LEU A 51 -3.53 -5.86 23.18
C LEU A 51 -4.37 -6.53 24.26
N ILE A 52 -3.74 -6.80 25.40
CA ILE A 52 -4.40 -7.12 26.66
C ILE A 52 -3.77 -6.22 27.71
N LEU A 53 -4.55 -5.30 28.25
CA LEU A 53 -4.13 -4.38 29.30
C LEU A 53 -4.56 -4.95 30.65
N LEU A 54 -3.61 -4.96 31.58
CA LEU A 54 -3.79 -5.49 32.93
C LEU A 54 -3.12 -4.57 33.93
N SER A 55 -3.54 -4.64 35.19
CA SER A 55 -2.92 -3.85 36.26
C SER A 55 -1.50 -4.38 36.56
N GLU A 56 -0.64 -3.52 37.10
CA GLU A 56 0.73 -3.92 37.49
C GLU A 56 0.73 -5.14 38.42
N ALA A 57 -0.18 -5.16 39.40
CA ALA A 57 -0.30 -6.27 40.34
C ALA A 57 -0.66 -7.59 39.64
N ASP A 58 -1.58 -7.54 38.67
CA ASP A 58 -1.97 -8.71 37.90
C ASP A 58 -0.84 -9.17 36.96
N PHE A 59 -0.12 -8.24 36.33
CA PHE A 59 1.02 -8.55 35.46
C PHE A 59 2.13 -9.26 36.24
N ARG A 60 2.48 -8.72 37.42
CA ARG A 60 3.47 -9.35 38.31
C ARG A 60 3.05 -10.75 38.73
N ARG A 61 1.77 -10.96 39.03
CA ARG A 61 1.24 -12.28 39.39
C ARG A 61 1.28 -13.25 38.21
N LEU A 62 0.90 -12.80 37.02
CA LEU A 62 0.83 -13.64 35.81
C LEU A 62 2.21 -14.12 35.36
N PHE A 63 3.22 -13.24 35.43
CA PHE A 63 4.59 -13.52 34.98
C PHE A 63 5.58 -13.81 36.11
N ASN A 64 5.10 -13.94 37.36
CA ASN A 64 5.91 -14.16 38.56
C ASN A 64 7.09 -13.17 38.71
N ILE A 65 6.80 -11.88 38.52
CA ILE A 65 7.80 -10.80 38.62
C ILE A 65 7.83 -10.26 40.06
N GLN A 66 9.00 -10.37 40.71
CA GLN A 66 9.20 -9.90 42.07
C GLN A 66 8.96 -8.39 42.22
N PRO A 67 8.46 -7.91 43.37
CA PRO A 67 8.35 -6.48 43.66
C PRO A 67 9.71 -5.77 43.48
N GLY A 68 9.70 -4.61 42.82
CA GLY A 68 10.92 -3.85 42.53
C GLY A 68 11.66 -4.29 41.25
N SER A 69 11.28 -5.40 40.63
CA SER A 69 11.77 -5.81 39.31
C SER A 69 10.87 -5.27 38.19
N PHE A 70 11.46 -4.89 37.07
CA PHE A 70 10.79 -4.36 35.88
C PHE A 70 11.43 -4.94 34.62
N THR A 71 10.66 -5.14 33.56
CA THR A 71 11.18 -5.65 32.27
C THR A 71 11.81 -4.54 31.45
N ASP A 72 11.17 -3.36 31.42
CA ASP A 72 11.52 -2.26 30.53
C ASP A 72 11.33 -0.91 31.23
N ILE A 73 12.06 0.10 30.76
CA ILE A 73 11.94 1.49 31.22
C ILE A 73 11.74 2.38 30.01
N ALA A 74 10.64 3.13 29.99
CA ALA A 74 10.38 4.15 28.98
C ALA A 74 10.98 5.49 29.42
N VAL A 75 11.87 6.06 28.60
CA VAL A 75 12.53 7.35 28.88
C VAL A 75 12.12 8.37 27.82
N SER A 76 11.59 9.52 28.25
CA SER A 76 11.27 10.64 27.37
C SER A 76 12.38 11.69 27.42
N VAL A 77 12.89 12.06 26.24
CA VAL A 77 13.95 13.06 26.08
C VAL A 77 13.35 14.29 25.42
N LYS A 78 13.54 15.47 26.04
CA LYS A 78 13.00 16.74 25.50
C LYS A 78 13.61 17.11 24.15
N ASN A 79 14.93 16.96 24.00
CA ASN A 79 15.63 17.23 22.75
C ASN A 79 15.82 15.96 21.93
N VAL A 80 15.04 15.81 20.85
CA VAL A 80 15.09 14.63 19.97
C VAL A 80 16.50 14.38 19.42
N LYS A 81 17.28 15.43 19.18
CA LYS A 81 18.66 15.31 18.68
C LYS A 81 19.64 14.68 19.68
N GLU A 82 19.29 14.69 20.97
CA GLU A 82 20.13 14.13 22.04
C GLU A 82 19.80 12.67 22.36
N ILE A 83 18.74 12.11 21.77
CA ILE A 83 18.34 10.71 21.99
C ILE A 83 19.53 9.73 21.81
N PRO A 84 20.36 9.81 20.74
CA PRO A 84 21.49 8.90 20.58
C PRO A 84 22.53 9.03 21.71
N VAL A 85 22.83 10.27 22.12
CA VAL A 85 23.80 10.55 23.19
C VAL A 85 23.29 10.06 24.54
N ILE A 86 22.00 10.22 24.82
CA ILE A 86 21.39 9.75 26.06
C ILE A 86 21.31 8.22 26.08
N ALA A 87 20.96 7.58 24.97
CA ALA A 87 21.00 6.13 24.84
C ALA A 87 22.40 5.58 25.11
N GLU A 88 23.44 6.22 24.58
CA GLU A 88 24.83 5.85 24.84
C GLU A 88 25.22 6.03 26.32
N LYS A 89 24.80 7.15 26.95
CA LYS A 89 25.02 7.39 28.38
C LYS A 89 24.34 6.32 29.25
N ILE A 90 23.10 5.94 28.92
CA ILE A 90 22.38 4.87 29.62
C ILE A 90 23.12 3.55 29.47
N LYS A 91 23.57 3.19 28.26
CA LYS A 91 24.33 1.96 28.03
C LYS A 91 25.66 1.94 28.80
N LYS A 92 26.33 3.08 28.94
CA LYS A 92 27.57 3.21 29.73
C LYS A 92 27.32 3.07 31.22
N GLN A 93 26.24 3.65 31.74
CA GLN A 93 25.90 3.57 33.17
C GLN A 93 25.27 2.22 33.56
N ILE A 94 24.56 1.59 32.63
CA ILE A 94 23.90 0.30 32.81
C ILE A 94 24.33 -0.61 31.65
N PRO A 95 25.49 -1.27 31.76
CA PRO A 95 26.06 -2.10 30.68
C PRO A 95 25.15 -3.22 30.20
N ASP A 96 24.30 -3.77 31.08
CA ASP A 96 23.36 -4.85 30.74
C ASP A 96 22.06 -4.35 30.09
N SER A 97 21.87 -3.02 29.99
CA SER A 97 20.70 -2.46 29.32
C SER A 97 20.77 -2.60 27.80
N ARG A 98 19.62 -2.65 27.14
CA ARG A 98 19.50 -2.53 25.69
C ARG A 98 18.63 -1.32 25.36
N PRO A 99 19.20 -0.09 25.26
CA PRO A 99 18.44 1.05 24.80
C PRO A 99 17.96 0.81 23.36
N ILE A 100 16.66 0.89 23.14
CA ILE A 100 16.05 0.81 21.82
C ILE A 100 15.37 2.16 21.56
N THR A 101 15.81 2.85 20.52
CA THR A 101 15.25 4.17 20.19
C THR A 101 13.96 4.03 19.39
N ARG A 102 13.07 5.03 19.50
CA ARG A 102 11.86 5.09 18.67
C ARG A 102 12.21 5.07 17.17
N ASP A 103 13.30 5.74 16.78
CA ASP A 103 13.76 5.76 15.39
C ASP A 103 14.26 4.40 14.90
N GLU A 104 14.92 3.60 15.75
CA GLU A 104 15.26 2.21 15.42
C GLU A 104 14.01 1.37 15.18
N ILE A 105 13.02 1.46 16.07
CA ILE A 105 11.74 0.76 15.90
C ILE A 105 11.07 1.15 14.58
N LEU A 106 10.95 2.46 14.31
CA LEU A 106 10.36 2.97 13.08
C LEU A 106 11.15 2.52 11.83
N ARG A 107 12.48 2.48 11.89
CA ARG A 107 13.32 1.96 10.80
C ARG A 107 13.06 0.47 10.55
N THR A 108 12.90 -0.34 11.60
CA THR A 108 12.55 -1.75 11.47
C THR A 108 11.19 -1.92 10.80
N TYR A 109 10.17 -1.15 11.22
CA TYR A 109 8.86 -1.17 10.56
C TYR A 109 8.96 -0.73 9.10
N ASN A 110 9.65 0.38 8.81
CA ASN A 110 9.86 0.87 7.46
C ASN A 110 10.56 -0.15 6.56
N ALA A 111 11.55 -0.88 7.09
CA ALA A 111 12.23 -1.93 6.33
C ALA A 111 11.28 -3.07 5.97
N VAL A 112 10.46 -3.55 6.92
CA VAL A 112 9.48 -4.62 6.69
C VAL A 112 8.41 -4.18 5.69
N PHE A 113 7.86 -2.98 5.84
CA PHE A 113 6.85 -2.44 4.91
C PHE A 113 7.44 -2.19 3.52
N SER A 114 8.66 -1.64 3.43
CA SER A 114 9.33 -1.41 2.15
C SER A 114 9.63 -2.71 1.43
N TRP A 115 10.04 -3.75 2.15
CA TRP A 115 10.25 -5.08 1.58
C TRP A 115 8.96 -5.66 0.99
N ARG A 116 7.85 -5.61 1.75
CA ARG A 116 6.54 -6.06 1.26
C ARG A 116 6.04 -5.22 0.08
N GLY A 117 6.22 -3.90 0.12
CA GLY A 117 5.93 -3.01 -1.00
C GLY A 117 6.78 -3.32 -2.24
N GLY A 118 8.04 -3.68 -2.05
CA GLY A 118 8.96 -4.09 -3.12
C GLY A 118 8.49 -5.34 -3.86
N MET A 119 7.94 -6.33 -3.16
CA MET A 119 7.34 -7.51 -3.80
C MET A 119 6.18 -7.13 -4.72
N MET A 120 5.34 -6.19 -4.30
CA MET A 120 4.23 -5.70 -5.11
C MET A 120 4.75 -4.97 -6.36
N LEU A 121 5.76 -4.12 -6.22
CA LEU A 121 6.41 -3.47 -7.36
C LEU A 121 6.99 -4.48 -8.35
N MET A 122 7.58 -5.57 -7.87
CA MET A 122 8.08 -6.64 -8.74
C MET A 122 6.96 -7.33 -9.50
N ILE A 123 5.83 -7.64 -8.86
CA ILE A 123 4.65 -8.21 -9.54
C ILE A 123 4.10 -7.24 -10.59
N PHE A 124 3.99 -5.95 -10.25
CA PHE A 124 3.51 -4.92 -11.17
C PHE A 124 4.50 -4.57 -12.29
N SER A 125 5.78 -4.91 -12.16
CA SER A 125 6.76 -4.72 -13.23
C SER A 125 6.35 -5.46 -14.52
N GLY A 126 5.65 -6.59 -14.41
CA GLY A 126 5.09 -7.30 -15.55
C GLY A 126 4.01 -6.49 -16.28
N ALA A 127 3.10 -5.83 -15.54
CA ALA A 127 2.09 -4.96 -16.12
C ALA A 127 2.70 -3.72 -16.78
N VAL A 128 3.72 -3.13 -16.16
CA VAL A 128 4.49 -2.01 -16.74
C VAL A 128 5.22 -2.43 -18.01
N THR A 129 5.83 -3.62 -18.00
CA THR A 129 6.51 -4.18 -19.19
C THR A 129 5.52 -4.44 -20.32
N ALA A 130 4.35 -5.02 -20.02
CA ALA A 130 3.30 -5.23 -20.99
C ALA A 130 2.81 -3.90 -21.61
N PHE A 131 2.64 -2.86 -20.79
CA PHE A 131 2.32 -1.53 -21.28
C PHE A 131 3.39 -1.01 -22.26
N PHE A 132 4.68 -1.13 -21.92
CA PHE A 132 5.76 -0.73 -22.82
C PHE A 132 5.78 -1.54 -24.11
N ILE A 133 5.49 -2.85 -24.07
CA ILE A 133 5.40 -3.69 -25.27
C ILE A 133 4.28 -3.18 -26.18
N PHE A 134 3.09 -2.91 -25.65
CA PHE A 134 1.97 -2.40 -26.47
C PHE A 134 2.21 -0.98 -26.99
N ALA A 135 2.80 -0.11 -26.17
CA ALA A 135 3.19 1.22 -26.62
C ALA A 135 4.26 1.15 -27.72
N TRP A 136 5.22 0.25 -27.60
CA TRP A 136 6.26 0.01 -28.61
C TRP A 136 5.66 -0.57 -29.90
N ASP A 137 4.78 -1.56 -29.79
CA ASP A 137 4.07 -2.13 -30.94
C ASP A 137 3.36 -1.04 -31.74
N LYS A 138 2.58 -0.18 -31.06
CA LYS A 138 1.94 0.98 -31.68
C LYS A 138 2.93 2.00 -32.25
N ALA A 139 4.05 2.25 -31.59
CA ALA A 139 5.08 3.18 -32.07
C ALA A 139 5.90 2.64 -33.26
N SER A 140 6.02 1.31 -33.38
CA SER A 140 6.86 0.65 -34.38
C SER A 140 6.29 0.75 -35.80
N GLY A 141 4.97 0.91 -35.92
CA GLY A 141 4.32 1.17 -37.20
C GLY A 141 2.81 1.06 -37.12
N LEU A 142 2.16 1.60 -38.15
CA LEU A 142 0.74 1.42 -38.38
C LEU A 142 0.48 0.09 -39.10
N SER A 143 -0.67 -0.53 -38.82
CA SER A 143 -1.14 -1.69 -39.56
C SER A 143 -1.38 -1.33 -41.04
N ALA A 144 -1.42 -2.34 -41.91
CA ALA A 144 -1.74 -2.12 -43.33
C ALA A 144 -3.12 -1.49 -43.53
N GLU A 145 -4.07 -1.80 -42.65
CA GLU A 145 -5.42 -1.23 -42.65
C GLU A 145 -5.40 0.25 -42.25
N GLU A 146 -4.67 0.61 -41.18
CA GLU A 146 -4.52 2.00 -40.72
C GLU A 146 -3.80 2.87 -41.78
N LYS A 147 -2.78 2.31 -42.45
CA LYS A 147 -2.12 2.98 -43.58
C LYS A 147 -3.09 3.22 -44.73
N LYS A 148 -3.90 2.23 -45.09
CA LYS A 148 -4.91 2.35 -46.15
C LYS A 148 -5.97 3.39 -45.80
N GLU A 149 -6.42 3.42 -44.54
CA GLU A 149 -7.36 4.44 -44.04
C GLU A 149 -6.79 5.86 -44.20
N ILE A 150 -5.55 6.08 -43.76
CA ILE A 150 -4.87 7.37 -43.93
C ILE A 150 -4.72 7.71 -45.42
N GLY A 151 -4.37 6.74 -46.27
CA GLY A 151 -4.27 6.93 -47.72
C GLY A 151 -5.60 7.39 -48.36
N ILE A 152 -6.72 6.81 -47.94
CA ILE A 152 -8.06 7.21 -48.40
C ILE A 152 -8.40 8.64 -47.91
N LEU A 153 -8.12 8.96 -46.65
CA LEU A 153 -8.33 10.32 -46.12
C LEU A 153 -7.51 11.35 -46.89
N LYS A 154 -6.22 11.07 -47.13
CA LYS A 154 -5.35 11.93 -47.95
C LYS A 154 -5.85 12.06 -49.39
N ALA A 155 -6.34 10.98 -50.01
CA ALA A 155 -6.89 11.01 -51.36
C ALA A 155 -8.20 11.81 -51.48
N THR A 156 -8.98 11.90 -50.40
CA THR A 156 -10.20 12.72 -50.32
C THR A 156 -9.95 14.19 -49.98
N GLY A 157 -8.68 14.58 -49.83
CA GLY A 157 -8.27 15.97 -49.67
C GLY A 157 -7.92 16.38 -48.25
N TRP A 158 -7.82 15.44 -47.29
CA TRP A 158 -7.42 15.78 -45.92
C TRP A 158 -5.96 16.25 -45.86
N GLU A 159 -5.72 17.30 -45.08
CA GLU A 159 -4.38 17.74 -44.77
C GLU A 159 -3.71 16.80 -43.76
N THR A 160 -2.38 16.84 -43.71
CA THR A 160 -1.61 16.04 -42.75
C THR A 160 -1.93 16.46 -41.30
N SER A 161 -2.23 17.74 -41.08
CA SER A 161 -2.73 18.31 -39.82
C SER A 161 -4.06 17.69 -39.40
N ASP A 162 -5.00 17.51 -40.32
CA ASP A 162 -6.33 16.93 -40.04
C ASP A 162 -6.22 15.47 -39.60
N VAL A 163 -5.41 14.68 -40.31
CA VAL A 163 -5.14 13.28 -39.96
C VAL A 163 -4.47 13.18 -38.59
N LEU A 164 -3.51 14.06 -38.31
CA LEU A 164 -2.84 14.11 -37.01
C LEU A 164 -3.77 14.50 -35.87
N LEU A 165 -4.65 15.48 -36.09
CA LEU A 165 -5.62 15.90 -35.08
C LEU A 165 -6.63 14.77 -34.80
N MET A 166 -7.08 14.06 -35.83
CA MET A 166 -7.96 12.91 -35.66
C MET A 166 -7.28 11.79 -34.85
N LYS A 167 -6.04 11.40 -35.23
CA LYS A 167 -5.29 10.37 -34.51
C LYS A 167 -4.88 10.81 -33.10
N PHE A 168 -4.63 12.10 -32.88
CA PHE A 168 -4.46 12.66 -31.54
C PHE A 168 -5.68 12.40 -30.67
N TRP A 169 -6.88 12.76 -31.15
CA TRP A 169 -8.11 12.56 -30.39
C TRP A 169 -8.45 11.09 -30.17
N GLU A 170 -8.19 10.22 -31.15
CA GLU A 170 -8.32 8.77 -30.97
C GLU A 170 -7.40 8.27 -29.84
N GLY A 171 -6.11 8.63 -29.88
CA GLY A 171 -5.14 8.25 -28.85
C GLY A 171 -5.50 8.80 -27.47
N VAL A 172 -5.92 10.07 -27.39
CA VAL A 172 -6.37 10.70 -26.14
C VAL A 172 -7.62 10.02 -25.60
N LEU A 173 -8.63 9.74 -26.43
CA LEU A 173 -9.86 9.09 -25.98
C LEU A 173 -9.57 7.70 -25.41
N ILE A 174 -8.81 6.88 -26.14
CA ILE A 174 -8.47 5.50 -25.71
C ILE A 174 -7.65 5.52 -24.42
N SER A 175 -6.60 6.35 -24.35
CA SER A 175 -5.72 6.39 -23.19
C SER A 175 -6.39 7.00 -21.96
N MET A 176 -7.17 8.08 -22.14
CA MET A 176 -7.93 8.71 -21.07
C MET A 176 -9.03 7.79 -20.53
N SER A 177 -9.80 7.12 -21.40
CA SER A 177 -10.84 6.19 -20.97
C SER A 177 -10.25 5.00 -20.21
N SER A 178 -9.14 4.45 -20.70
CA SER A 178 -8.43 3.35 -20.05
C SER A 178 -7.86 3.76 -18.70
N PHE A 179 -7.27 4.96 -18.61
CA PHE A 179 -6.75 5.52 -17.36
C PHE A 179 -7.86 5.73 -16.32
N LEU A 180 -8.98 6.35 -16.71
CA LEU A 180 -10.11 6.59 -15.82
C LEU A 180 -10.76 5.27 -15.36
N ALA A 181 -10.94 4.32 -16.27
CA ALA A 181 -11.45 2.99 -15.93
C ALA A 181 -10.51 2.27 -14.96
N GLY A 182 -9.20 2.29 -15.22
CA GLY A 182 -8.19 1.70 -14.33
C GLY A 182 -8.18 2.35 -12.95
N LEU A 183 -8.25 3.68 -12.88
CA LEU A 183 -8.32 4.44 -11.63
C LEU A 183 -9.58 4.08 -10.83
N LEU A 184 -10.73 4.02 -11.50
CA LEU A 184 -12.01 3.66 -10.87
C LEU A 184 -11.99 2.21 -10.36
N LEU A 185 -11.52 1.26 -11.17
CA LEU A 185 -11.38 -0.14 -10.77
C LEU A 185 -10.43 -0.30 -9.58
N ALA A 186 -9.30 0.40 -9.58
CA ALA A 186 -8.37 0.40 -8.46
C ALA A 186 -9.00 1.00 -7.20
N TYR A 187 -9.74 2.10 -7.32
CA TYR A 187 -10.43 2.75 -6.20
C TYR A 187 -11.49 1.83 -5.58
N VAL A 188 -12.33 1.21 -6.42
CA VAL A 188 -13.34 0.24 -5.99
C VAL A 188 -12.67 -0.96 -5.31
N HIS A 189 -11.63 -1.51 -5.93
CA HIS A 189 -10.90 -2.64 -5.35
C HIS A 189 -10.25 -2.31 -4.00
N VAL A 190 -9.63 -1.14 -3.84
CA VAL A 190 -8.97 -0.79 -2.58
C VAL A 190 -9.99 -0.48 -1.48
N PHE A 191 -10.98 0.38 -1.75
CA PHE A 191 -11.83 0.94 -0.69
C PHE A 191 -13.15 0.20 -0.49
N PHE A 192 -13.68 -0.51 -1.50
CA PHE A 192 -14.96 -1.22 -1.38
C PHE A 192 -14.80 -2.73 -1.22
N THR A 193 -13.69 -3.32 -1.68
CA THR A 193 -13.39 -4.74 -1.45
C THR A 193 -12.29 -4.96 -0.41
N SER A 194 -11.92 -3.92 0.34
CA SER A 194 -10.86 -3.95 1.36
C SER A 194 -9.54 -4.48 0.81
N ALA A 195 -9.23 -4.13 -0.44
CA ALA A 195 -8.07 -4.59 -1.19
C ALA A 195 -7.95 -6.12 -1.26
N ALA A 196 -9.05 -6.85 -1.50
CA ALA A 196 -9.13 -8.31 -1.43
C ALA A 196 -7.97 -9.07 -2.10
N LEU A 197 -7.49 -8.62 -3.28
CA LEU A 197 -6.38 -9.26 -3.99
C LEU A 197 -5.02 -9.03 -3.31
N PHE A 198 -4.85 -7.89 -2.64
CA PHE A 198 -3.56 -7.43 -2.11
C PHE A 198 -3.44 -7.58 -0.60
N ALA A 199 -4.57 -7.58 0.12
CA ALA A 199 -4.62 -7.69 1.57
C ALA A 199 -3.87 -8.93 2.12
N PRO A 200 -3.98 -10.14 1.52
CA PRO A 200 -3.24 -11.30 2.02
C PRO A 200 -1.71 -11.10 1.98
N VAL A 201 -1.20 -10.50 0.90
CA VAL A 201 0.24 -10.24 0.71
C VAL A 201 0.73 -9.13 1.65
N LEU A 202 -0.08 -8.09 1.83
CA LEU A 202 0.30 -6.92 2.62
C LEU A 202 0.18 -7.14 4.14
N LYS A 203 -0.86 -7.86 4.60
CA LYS A 203 -1.12 -8.13 6.02
C LYS A 203 -0.09 -9.13 6.60
N GLY A 204 0.36 -10.11 5.82
CA GLY A 204 1.32 -11.13 6.24
C GLY A 204 0.66 -12.33 6.93
N TRP A 205 1.33 -12.97 7.89
CA TRP A 205 0.79 -14.08 8.69
C TRP A 205 0.63 -13.68 10.16
N SER A 206 -0.56 -13.22 10.54
CA SER A 206 -1.01 -13.03 11.91
C SER A 206 -2.45 -13.54 12.01
N VAL A 207 -2.88 -13.95 13.20
CA VAL A 207 -4.25 -14.40 13.45
C VAL A 207 -5.11 -13.26 14.02
N LEU A 208 -4.47 -12.24 14.62
CA LEU A 208 -5.12 -11.11 15.29
C LEU A 208 -5.08 -9.85 14.41
N TYR A 209 -5.72 -9.91 13.25
CA TYR A 209 -5.75 -8.76 12.34
C TYR A 209 -6.79 -7.70 12.74
N PRO A 210 -6.42 -6.41 12.62
CA PRO A 210 -7.39 -5.34 12.61
C PRO A 210 -8.40 -5.50 11.45
N GLU A 211 -9.65 -5.13 11.69
CA GLU A 211 -10.56 -4.71 10.64
C GLU A 211 -10.11 -3.34 10.10
N PHE A 212 -9.36 -3.38 9.01
CA PHE A 212 -8.93 -2.17 8.31
C PHE A 212 -10.10 -1.63 7.49
N ARG A 213 -10.82 -0.63 8.01
CA ARG A 213 -11.59 0.27 7.15
C ARG A 213 -10.64 1.30 6.57
N LEU A 214 -10.23 1.08 5.33
CA LEU A 214 -9.44 2.07 4.60
C LEU A 214 -10.30 3.31 4.39
N VAL A 215 -9.88 4.43 4.95
CA VAL A 215 -10.55 5.72 4.69
C VAL A 215 -10.31 6.06 3.21
N PRO A 216 -11.37 6.25 2.41
CA PRO A 216 -11.22 6.59 1.01
C PRO A 216 -10.38 7.86 0.85
N PHE A 217 -9.26 7.73 0.14
CA PHE A 217 -8.29 8.80 -0.03
C PHE A 217 -7.71 8.74 -1.44
N ILE A 218 -7.62 9.91 -2.08
CA ILE A 218 -7.01 10.07 -3.39
C ILE A 218 -5.89 11.10 -3.26
N ASN A 219 -4.68 10.70 -3.64
CA ASN A 219 -3.53 11.60 -3.72
C ASN A 219 -3.40 12.15 -5.14
N SER A 220 -3.66 13.46 -5.31
CA SER A 220 -3.60 14.14 -6.61
C SER A 220 -2.23 14.03 -7.28
N TYR A 221 -1.14 14.07 -6.50
CA TYR A 221 0.22 13.91 -7.02
C TYR A 221 0.44 12.51 -7.61
N GLN A 222 -0.06 11.46 -6.95
CA GLN A 222 0.05 10.09 -7.46
C GLN A 222 -0.79 9.90 -8.73
N VAL A 223 -2.02 10.43 -8.75
CA VAL A 223 -2.89 10.39 -9.94
C VAL A 223 -2.23 11.13 -11.12
N ALA A 224 -1.69 12.33 -10.89
CA ALA A 224 -1.00 13.10 -11.92
C ALA A 224 0.26 12.38 -12.44
N THR A 225 1.00 11.72 -11.55
CA THR A 225 2.19 10.93 -11.91
C THR A 225 1.80 9.74 -12.80
N LEU A 226 0.80 8.96 -12.39
CA LEU A 226 0.30 7.82 -13.17
C LEU A 226 -0.27 8.26 -14.51
N PHE A 227 -1.04 9.35 -14.53
CA PHE A 227 -1.55 9.96 -15.76
C PHE A 227 -0.40 10.31 -16.71
N SER A 228 0.61 11.02 -16.21
CA SER A 228 1.75 11.47 -17.00
C SER A 228 2.59 10.31 -17.54
N LEU A 229 2.70 9.21 -16.79
CA LEU A 229 3.48 8.03 -17.20
C LEU A 229 2.72 7.07 -18.13
N THR A 230 1.40 7.19 -18.24
CA THR A 230 0.57 6.26 -19.03
C THR A 230 -0.06 6.93 -20.24
N VAL A 231 -0.78 8.04 -20.03
CA VAL A 231 -1.56 8.72 -21.08
C VAL A 231 -0.64 9.43 -22.07
N ILE A 232 0.34 10.18 -21.58
CA ILE A 232 1.24 10.97 -22.44
C ILE A 232 2.09 10.05 -23.35
N PRO A 233 2.81 9.02 -22.83
CA PRO A 233 3.65 8.18 -23.68
C PRO A 233 2.85 7.40 -24.71
N TYR A 234 1.66 6.91 -24.34
CA TYR A 234 0.77 6.22 -25.27
C TYR A 234 0.29 7.14 -26.40
N THR A 235 -0.16 8.36 -26.05
CA THR A 235 -0.61 9.35 -27.04
C THR A 235 0.53 9.71 -28.01
N VAL A 236 1.75 9.91 -27.50
CA VAL A 236 2.94 10.16 -28.34
C VAL A 236 3.26 8.97 -29.24
N ALA A 237 3.20 7.74 -28.71
CA ALA A 237 3.44 6.52 -29.48
C ALA A 237 2.47 6.37 -30.67
N THR A 238 1.22 6.84 -30.54
CA THR A 238 0.24 6.80 -31.64
C THR A 238 0.46 7.90 -32.71
N LEU A 239 1.04 9.04 -32.34
CA LEU A 239 1.19 10.19 -33.23
C LEU A 239 2.35 10.07 -34.21
N ILE A 240 3.51 9.59 -33.73
CA ILE A 240 4.74 9.55 -34.53
C ILE A 240 4.58 8.71 -35.82
N PRO A 241 4.00 7.49 -35.76
CA PRO A 241 3.77 6.68 -36.96
C PRO A 241 2.71 7.28 -37.89
N SER A 242 1.66 7.86 -37.31
CA SER A 242 0.58 8.55 -38.04
C SER A 242 1.10 9.74 -38.83
N TRP A 243 2.00 10.52 -38.25
CA TRP A 243 2.68 11.61 -38.95
C TRP A 243 3.46 11.10 -40.16
N ARG A 244 4.29 10.07 -39.96
CA ARG A 244 5.10 9.48 -41.04
C ARG A 244 4.21 8.99 -42.18
N ALA A 245 3.12 8.29 -41.89
CA ALA A 245 2.19 7.80 -42.92
C ALA A 245 1.48 8.96 -43.64
N ALA A 246 1.06 10.00 -42.92
CA ALA A 246 0.34 11.13 -43.49
C ALA A 246 1.22 12.10 -44.32
N THR A 247 2.56 11.98 -44.22
CA THR A 247 3.52 12.70 -45.06
C THR A 247 3.95 11.95 -46.33
N VAL A 248 3.68 10.65 -46.44
CA VAL A 248 4.01 9.86 -47.63
C VAL A 248 2.88 9.96 -48.66
N ASP A 249 3.24 9.93 -49.94
CA ASP A 249 2.30 10.07 -51.06
C ASP A 249 1.23 8.95 -51.01
N PRO A 250 -0.08 9.26 -51.05
CA PRO A 250 -1.16 8.29 -50.90
C PRO A 250 -1.06 7.08 -51.85
N ASP A 251 -0.57 7.25 -53.07
CA ASP A 251 -0.42 6.13 -54.04
C ASP A 251 0.73 5.17 -53.64
N ALA A 252 1.76 5.67 -52.95
CA ALA A 252 2.82 4.84 -52.37
C ALA A 252 2.34 4.14 -51.07
N VAL A 253 1.56 4.83 -50.23
CA VAL A 253 1.00 4.25 -49.00
C VAL A 253 0.00 3.13 -49.29
N MET A 254 -0.78 3.24 -50.39
CA MET A 254 -1.77 2.23 -50.78
C MET A 254 -1.16 0.98 -51.45
N ARG A 255 0.08 1.02 -51.94
CA ARG A 255 0.75 -0.11 -52.61
C ARG A 255 1.70 -0.91 -51.70
N GLY A 256 1.97 -0.42 -50.48
CA GLY A 256 2.81 -1.08 -49.48
C GLY A 256 4.15 -0.40 -49.27
#